data_AF-A0A933WRI0-F1
#
_entry.id   AF-A0A933WRI0-F1
#
_cell.length_a   1.000
_cell.length_b   1.000
_cell.length_c   1.000
_cell.angle_alpha   90.00
_cell.angle_beta   90.00
_cell.angle_gamma   90.00
#
_symmetry.space_group_name_H-M   'P 1'
#
loop_
_entity.id
_entity.type
_entity.pdbx_description
1 polymer ?
#
loop_
_entity_poly.entity_id
_entity_poly.type
_entity_poly.pdbx_seq_one_letter_code
_entity_poly.pdbx_strand_id
1 'polypeptide(L)'
;MDEHGIELYEEIRGMGKIRDKSPFSPFKNGGIEIKATCGSVPTPIKCAKLGIEKPDMGETRIAVMHGYDWKAHHRETNNLVGILWDFLDGAPHIVAIFFGNTLTENDWGKIVQPKEGGGRTTSVSIMPRSGVNKMYKNWIAVKEDPRYVKFINEYNGGALIKL
;
A
#
# COMPACT_ATOMS: atom_id res chain seq x y z
N MET A 1 1.51 22.08 -16.08
CA MET A 1 0.09 22.31 -15.79
C MET A 1 -0.51 22.96 -17.02
N ASP A 2 -1.76 22.64 -17.32
CA ASP A 2 -2.55 23.37 -18.31
C ASP A 2 -2.92 24.77 -17.77
N GLU A 3 -3.57 25.57 -18.60
CA GLU A 3 -3.98 26.94 -18.24
C GLU A 3 -4.83 26.95 -16.97
N HIS A 4 -5.80 26.04 -16.87
CA HIS A 4 -6.67 25.92 -15.70
C HIS A 4 -5.89 25.56 -14.42
N GLY A 5 -4.92 24.64 -14.50
CA GLY A 5 -4.06 24.30 -13.37
C GLY A 5 -3.18 25.47 -12.92
N ILE A 6 -2.72 26.32 -13.85
CA ILE A 6 -1.94 27.53 -13.52
C ILE A 6 -2.81 28.55 -12.78
N GLU A 7 -4.05 28.78 -13.24
CA GLU A 7 -4.99 29.70 -12.57
C GLU A 7 -5.26 29.29 -11.11
N LEU A 8 -5.58 28.02 -10.89
CA LEU A 8 -5.81 27.47 -9.54
C LEU A 8 -4.57 27.59 -8.64
N TYR A 9 -3.38 27.37 -9.21
CA TYR A 9 -2.12 27.49 -8.46
C TYR A 9 -1.86 28.93 -8.02
N GLU A 10 -2.04 29.91 -8.91
CA GLU A 10 -1.83 31.33 -8.58
C GLU A 10 -2.90 31.85 -7.60
N GLU A 11 -4.14 31.35 -7.64
CA GLU A 11 -5.16 31.64 -6.62
C GLU A 11 -4.71 31.17 -5.22
N ILE A 12 -4.26 29.92 -5.11
CA ILE A 12 -3.74 29.35 -3.85
C ILE A 12 -2.52 30.14 -3.34
N ARG A 13 -1.65 30.56 -4.27
CA ARG A 13 -0.50 31.40 -3.99
C ARG A 13 -0.90 32.77 -3.45
N GLY A 14 -1.85 33.43 -4.09
CA GLY A 14 -2.38 34.74 -3.67
C GLY A 14 -3.01 34.70 -2.28
N MET A 15 -3.61 33.57 -1.89
CA MET A 15 -4.12 33.33 -0.55
C MET A 15 -3.03 33.02 0.51
N GLY A 16 -1.76 32.87 0.12
CA GLY A 16 -0.68 32.46 1.02
C GLY A 16 -0.75 31.00 1.48
N LYS A 17 -1.56 30.16 0.83
CA LYS A 17 -1.91 28.80 1.26
C LYS A 17 -1.11 27.69 0.59
N ILE A 18 -0.02 28.00 -0.12
CA ILE A 18 0.83 26.98 -0.78
C ILE A 18 1.34 25.92 0.21
N ARG A 19 1.54 26.28 1.48
CA ARG A 19 2.00 25.35 2.52
C ARG A 19 0.87 24.63 3.25
N ASP A 20 -0.37 25.05 3.03
CA ASP A 20 -1.53 24.44 3.67
C ASP A 20 -1.89 23.14 2.95
N LYS A 21 -2.34 22.15 3.72
CA LYS A 21 -2.79 20.88 3.15
C LYS A 21 -4.18 20.98 2.51
N SER A 22 -5.04 21.87 3.03
CA SER A 22 -6.46 21.92 2.66
C SER A 22 -6.74 22.24 1.18
N PRO A 23 -5.97 23.08 0.46
CA PRO A 23 -6.21 23.30 -0.97
C PRO A 23 -5.90 22.06 -1.83
N PHE A 24 -5.08 21.16 -1.30
CA PHE A 24 -4.60 19.97 -2.02
C PHE A 24 -5.22 18.67 -1.49
N SER A 25 -6.10 18.73 -0.47
CA SER A 25 -6.66 17.54 0.17
C SER A 25 -8.05 17.86 0.76
N PRO A 26 -9.09 17.08 0.42
CA PRO A 26 -9.07 15.92 -0.47
C PRO A 26 -8.87 16.35 -1.94
N PHE A 27 -8.23 15.51 -2.74
CA PHE A 27 -8.00 15.78 -4.16
C PHE A 27 -9.33 15.68 -4.93
N LYS A 28 -10.07 16.79 -5.00
CA LYS A 28 -11.40 16.87 -5.66
C LYS A 28 -11.38 16.34 -7.09
N ASN A 29 -10.24 16.47 -7.79
CA ASN A 29 -10.06 16.07 -9.19
C ASN A 29 -9.26 14.75 -9.35
N GLY A 30 -9.13 13.94 -8.31
CA GLY A 30 -8.60 12.58 -8.47
C GLY A 30 -7.07 12.46 -8.52
N GLY A 31 -6.37 13.13 -7.60
CA GLY A 31 -4.94 12.90 -7.37
C GLY A 31 -4.63 11.42 -7.07
N ILE A 32 -3.43 10.97 -7.42
CA ILE A 32 -2.99 9.59 -7.19
C ILE A 32 -2.30 9.51 -5.83
N GLU A 33 -2.83 8.66 -4.94
CA GLU A 33 -2.12 8.27 -3.73
C GLU A 33 -1.28 7.03 -3.99
N ILE A 34 -0.01 7.04 -3.58
CA ILE A 34 0.90 5.89 -3.73
C ILE A 34 1.22 5.34 -2.35
N LYS A 35 0.99 4.04 -2.15
CA LYS A 35 1.34 3.32 -0.92
C LYS A 35 2.20 2.12 -1.25
N ALA A 36 3.25 1.93 -0.46
CA ALA A 36 4.16 0.80 -0.61
C ALA A 36 4.16 -0.05 0.66
N THR A 37 4.26 -1.37 0.48
CA THR A 37 4.41 -2.34 1.56
C THR A 37 5.45 -3.39 1.17
N CYS A 38 6.26 -3.85 2.12
CA CYS A 38 7.19 -4.97 1.91
C CYS A 38 6.58 -6.34 2.29
N GLY A 39 5.25 -6.37 2.49
CA GLY A 39 4.55 -7.53 3.01
C GLY A 39 4.84 -7.81 4.49
N SER A 40 4.04 -8.71 5.03
CA SER A 40 4.15 -9.21 6.39
C SER A 40 4.82 -10.58 6.39
N VAL A 41 5.82 -10.75 7.25
CA VAL A 41 6.46 -12.03 7.55
C VAL A 41 6.05 -12.48 8.96
N PRO A 42 6.20 -13.77 9.31
CA PRO A 42 5.86 -14.25 10.64
C PRO A 42 6.72 -13.57 11.73
N THR A 43 6.23 -13.59 12.97
CA THR A 43 7.01 -13.16 14.13
C THR A 43 8.17 -14.13 14.37
N PRO A 44 9.26 -13.71 15.04
CA PRO A 44 10.38 -14.61 15.36
C PRO A 44 9.92 -15.90 16.07
N ILE A 45 8.97 -15.78 17.01
CA ILE A 45 8.39 -16.94 17.72
C ILE A 45 7.69 -17.89 16.76
N LYS A 46 6.94 -17.35 15.78
CA LYS A 46 6.23 -18.18 14.79
C LYS A 46 7.22 -18.82 13.80
N CYS A 47 8.27 -18.11 13.40
CA CYS A 47 9.36 -18.66 12.59
C CYS A 47 10.03 -19.85 13.30
N ALA A 48 10.43 -19.68 14.56
CA ALA A 48 11.05 -20.74 15.36
C ALA A 48 10.17 -21.99 15.49
N LYS A 49 8.85 -21.82 15.70
CA LYS A 49 7.88 -22.93 15.75
C LYS A 49 7.75 -23.69 14.43
N LEU A 50 7.94 -23.00 13.30
CA LEU A 50 7.85 -23.57 11.95
C LEU A 50 9.19 -24.12 11.47
N GLY A 51 10.27 -24.00 12.25
CA GLY A 51 11.60 -24.42 11.84
C GLY A 51 12.17 -23.58 10.68
N ILE A 52 11.68 -22.35 10.51
CA ILE A 52 12.14 -21.41 9.47
C ILE A 52 12.87 -20.24 10.12
N GLU A 53 13.85 -19.70 9.40
CA GLU A 53 14.50 -18.45 9.79
C GLU A 53 13.65 -17.25 9.36
N LYS A 54 13.68 -16.19 10.17
CA LYS A 54 13.03 -14.94 9.79
C LYS A 54 14.01 -14.15 8.91
N PRO A 55 13.59 -13.65 7.74
CA PRO A 55 14.44 -12.83 6.89
C PRO A 55 14.98 -11.62 7.65
N ASP A 56 16.29 -11.40 7.55
CA ASP A 56 16.99 -10.22 8.06
C ASP A 56 16.78 -9.00 7.13
N MET A 57 17.38 -7.88 7.50
CA MET A 57 17.38 -6.67 6.67
C MET A 57 18.09 -6.93 5.34
N GLY A 58 17.42 -6.59 4.23
CA GLY A 58 17.96 -6.79 2.89
C GLY A 58 17.70 -8.19 2.30
N GLU A 59 17.14 -9.12 3.07
CA GLU A 59 16.84 -10.46 2.58
C GLU A 59 15.47 -10.55 1.90
N THR A 60 15.40 -11.37 0.85
CA THR A 60 14.16 -11.65 0.12
C THR A 60 13.14 -12.33 1.02
N ARG A 61 11.90 -11.84 1.00
CA ARG A 61 10.84 -12.27 1.91
C ARG A 61 9.86 -13.26 1.32
N ILE A 62 9.80 -13.39 0.00
CA ILE A 62 8.74 -14.16 -0.69
C ILE A 62 8.59 -15.60 -0.18
N ALA A 63 9.66 -16.24 0.29
CA ALA A 63 9.61 -17.60 0.82
C ALA A 63 8.77 -17.74 2.10
N VAL A 64 8.62 -16.67 2.88
CA VAL A 64 7.92 -16.68 4.17
C VAL A 64 6.83 -15.61 4.27
N MET A 65 6.66 -14.77 3.25
CA MET A 65 5.63 -13.73 3.21
C MET A 65 4.24 -14.38 3.33
N HIS A 66 3.41 -13.89 4.25
CA HIS A 66 2.07 -14.46 4.51
C HIS A 66 0.93 -13.47 4.31
N GLY A 67 1.24 -12.22 3.98
CA GLY A 67 0.24 -11.24 3.59
C GLY A 67 0.82 -9.89 3.22
N TYR A 68 -0.04 -9.03 2.69
CA TYR A 68 0.29 -7.65 2.38
C TYR A 68 -0.98 -6.78 2.48
N ASP A 69 -0.78 -5.54 2.87
CA ASP A 69 -1.81 -4.53 3.04
C ASP A 69 -1.20 -3.13 2.84
N TRP A 70 -2.05 -2.17 2.50
CA TRP A 70 -1.68 -0.76 2.46
C TRP A 70 -2.31 -0.03 3.63
N LYS A 71 -1.62 1.03 4.09
CA LYS A 71 -2.03 1.82 5.24
C LYS A 71 -2.20 3.28 4.85
N ALA A 72 -3.21 3.93 5.39
CA ALA A 72 -3.50 5.33 5.16
C ALA A 72 -3.83 6.04 6.47
N HIS A 73 -3.67 7.36 6.52
CA HIS A 73 -4.10 8.17 7.66
C HIS A 73 -5.56 8.64 7.53
N HIS A 74 -6.14 8.45 6.35
CA HIS A 74 -7.48 8.84 5.95
C HIS A 74 -8.15 7.61 5.32
N ARG A 75 -9.48 7.60 5.24
CA ARG A 75 -10.24 6.51 4.63
C ARG A 75 -10.89 6.91 3.30
N GLU A 76 -10.63 8.13 2.84
CA GLU A 76 -11.25 8.75 1.66
C GLU A 76 -10.47 8.50 0.35
N THR A 77 -9.41 7.67 0.39
CA THR A 77 -8.57 7.39 -0.78
C THR A 77 -9.35 6.62 -1.84
N ASN A 78 -9.62 7.27 -2.97
CA ASN A 78 -10.31 6.66 -4.11
C ASN A 78 -9.34 6.14 -5.18
N ASN A 79 -8.34 6.95 -5.58
CA ASN A 79 -7.32 6.61 -6.59
C ASN A 79 -6.01 6.20 -5.91
N LEU A 80 -5.82 4.89 -5.72
CA LEU A 80 -4.65 4.31 -5.06
C LEU A 80 -3.79 3.52 -6.05
N VAL A 81 -2.50 3.82 -6.08
CA VAL A 81 -1.46 2.91 -6.58
C VAL A 81 -0.87 2.17 -5.39
N GLY A 82 -1.16 0.87 -5.33
CA GLY A 82 -0.62 -0.05 -4.33
C GLY A 82 0.64 -0.72 -4.85
N ILE A 83 1.76 -0.54 -4.16
CA ILE A 83 3.04 -1.17 -4.46
C ILE A 83 3.31 -2.27 -3.43
N LEU A 84 3.61 -3.48 -3.90
CA LEU A 84 4.30 -4.51 -3.13
C LEU A 84 5.75 -4.51 -3.58
N TRP A 85 6.67 -4.39 -2.63
CA TRP A 85 8.10 -4.46 -2.88
C TRP A 85 8.73 -5.56 -2.01
N ASP A 86 9.91 -6.04 -2.42
CA ASP A 86 10.70 -7.01 -1.68
C ASP A 86 12.19 -6.70 -1.89
N PHE A 87 13.07 -7.38 -1.17
CA PHE A 87 14.51 -7.31 -1.45
C PHE A 87 14.92 -8.41 -2.42
N LEU A 88 15.71 -8.07 -3.44
CA LEU A 88 16.38 -9.02 -4.32
C LEU A 88 17.85 -8.64 -4.33
N ASP A 89 18.72 -9.61 -4.02
CA ASP A 89 20.17 -9.42 -3.95
C ASP A 89 20.57 -8.21 -3.07
N GLY A 90 19.89 -8.05 -1.93
CA GLY A 90 20.14 -6.96 -0.98
C GLY A 90 19.48 -5.61 -1.33
N ALA A 91 18.87 -5.47 -2.50
CA ALA A 91 18.30 -4.21 -2.97
C ALA A 91 16.76 -4.23 -3.04
N PRO A 92 16.06 -3.13 -2.71
CA PRO A 92 14.61 -3.07 -2.80
C PRO A 92 14.13 -3.03 -4.25
N HIS A 93 13.20 -3.91 -4.59
CA HIS A 93 12.59 -4.03 -5.90
C HIS A 93 11.07 -3.98 -5.79
N ILE A 94 10.41 -3.28 -6.72
CA ILE A 94 8.96 -3.39 -6.89
C ILE A 94 8.67 -4.76 -7.50
N VAL A 95 7.85 -5.56 -6.83
CA VAL A 95 7.50 -6.92 -7.26
C VAL A 95 6.05 -7.03 -7.74
N ALA A 96 5.17 -6.11 -7.33
CA ALA A 96 3.84 -5.95 -7.92
C ALA A 96 3.30 -4.53 -7.76
N ILE A 97 2.48 -4.12 -8.72
CA ILE A 97 1.76 -2.84 -8.77
C ILE A 97 0.28 -3.13 -8.99
N PHE A 98 -0.57 -2.45 -8.22
CA PHE A 98 -2.02 -2.53 -8.27
C PHE A 98 -2.60 -1.12 -8.35
N PHE A 99 -3.79 -0.99 -8.94
CA PHE A 99 -4.49 0.28 -8.99
C PHE A 99 -5.96 0.14 -8.63
N GLY A 100 -6.46 1.01 -7.76
CA GLY A 100 -7.90 1.08 -7.45
C GLY A 100 -8.39 2.50 -7.66
N ASN A 101 -9.51 2.66 -8.35
CA ASN A 101 -10.21 3.93 -8.57
C ASN A 101 -11.70 3.86 -8.17
N THR A 102 -12.07 2.81 -7.44
CA THR A 102 -13.42 2.53 -6.93
C THR A 102 -13.39 2.19 -5.44
N LEU A 103 -12.32 2.62 -4.75
CA LEU A 103 -12.17 2.41 -3.32
C LEU A 103 -13.09 3.36 -2.57
N THR A 104 -13.68 2.84 -1.50
CA THR A 104 -14.61 3.55 -0.62
C THR A 104 -14.08 3.51 0.80
N GLU A 105 -14.68 4.28 1.71
CA GLU A 105 -14.33 4.26 3.13
C GLU A 105 -14.38 2.86 3.76
N ASN A 106 -15.26 1.99 3.24
CA ASN A 106 -15.43 0.61 3.70
C ASN A 106 -14.31 -0.34 3.23
N ASP A 107 -13.49 0.09 2.28
CA ASP A 107 -12.29 -0.62 1.86
C ASP A 107 -11.08 -0.31 2.75
N TRP A 108 -11.29 0.48 3.80
CA TRP A 108 -10.31 0.85 4.80
C TRP A 108 -10.80 0.49 6.20
N GLY A 109 -9.93 -0.10 7.02
CA GLY A 109 -10.24 -0.43 8.40
C GLY A 109 -10.52 0.83 9.23
N LYS A 110 -11.09 0.63 10.43
CA LYS A 110 -11.20 1.74 11.39
C LYS A 110 -9.82 2.28 11.72
N ILE A 111 -9.74 3.59 11.96
CA ILE A 111 -8.49 4.22 12.36
C ILE A 111 -8.08 3.65 13.72
N VAL A 112 -6.92 3.01 13.76
CA VAL A 112 -6.30 2.49 14.98
C VAL A 112 -5.59 3.67 15.65
N GLN A 113 -6.04 4.02 16.85
CA GLN A 113 -5.41 5.05 17.66
C GLN A 113 -4.26 4.46 18.49
N PRO A 114 -3.16 5.21 18.67
CA PRO A 114 -2.07 4.80 19.55
C PRO A 114 -2.60 4.62 20.97
N LYS A 115 -2.07 3.63 21.69
CA LYS A 115 -2.38 3.46 23.12
C LYS A 115 -1.50 4.39 23.95
N GLU A 116 -2.07 4.93 25.03
CA GLU A 116 -1.32 5.67 26.04
C GLU A 116 -0.24 4.76 26.65
N GLY A 117 1.01 5.22 26.70
CA GLY A 117 2.18 4.40 27.09
C GLY A 117 2.69 3.41 26.03
N GLY A 118 2.06 3.36 24.85
CA GLY A 118 2.54 2.59 23.69
C GLY A 118 3.67 3.29 22.93
N GLY A 119 4.35 2.57 22.04
CA GLY A 119 5.39 3.14 21.18
C GLY A 119 4.90 4.27 20.25
N ARG A 120 5.84 5.03 19.67
CA ARG A 120 5.59 6.13 18.70
C ARG A 120 4.91 5.63 17.42
N THR A 121 3.61 5.40 17.49
CA THR A 121 2.78 5.09 16.32
C THR A 121 1.82 6.24 16.08
N THR A 122 1.67 6.64 14.82
CA THR A 122 0.64 7.58 14.38
C THR A 122 -0.65 6.83 14.10
N SER A 123 -1.79 7.50 14.23
CA SER A 123 -3.09 6.91 13.89
C SER A 123 -3.12 6.49 12.41
N VAL A 124 -3.45 5.22 12.16
CA VAL A 124 -3.48 4.63 10.81
C VAL A 124 -4.72 3.78 10.63
N SER A 125 -5.26 3.81 9.42
CA SER A 125 -6.19 2.82 8.88
C SER A 125 -5.41 1.80 8.08
N ILE A 126 -5.76 0.52 8.24
CA ILE A 126 -5.16 -0.61 7.53
C ILE A 126 -6.21 -1.17 6.58
N MET A 127 -5.84 -1.37 5.32
CA MET A 127 -6.72 -1.97 4.32
C MET A 127 -7.01 -3.45 4.67
N PRO A 128 -8.28 -3.84 4.92
CA PRO A 128 -8.65 -5.22 5.17
C PRO A 128 -8.59 -6.07 3.90
N ARG A 129 -8.72 -7.40 4.05
CA ARG A 129 -8.70 -8.37 2.95
C ARG A 129 -9.66 -8.04 1.81
N SER A 130 -10.83 -7.47 2.10
CA SER A 130 -11.81 -7.04 1.08
C SER A 130 -11.26 -5.93 0.17
N GLY A 131 -10.63 -4.91 0.75
CA GLY A 131 -9.97 -3.84 0.00
C GLY A 131 -8.78 -4.37 -0.79
N VAL A 132 -7.95 -5.21 -0.18
CA VAL A 132 -6.81 -5.84 -0.88
C VAL A 132 -7.27 -6.67 -2.07
N ASN A 133 -8.40 -7.39 -1.95
CA ASN A 133 -8.98 -8.15 -3.05
C ASN A 133 -9.45 -7.24 -4.22
N LYS A 134 -10.01 -6.06 -3.93
CA LYS A 134 -10.36 -5.08 -4.98
C LYS A 134 -9.11 -4.58 -5.72
N MET A 135 -8.03 -4.32 -4.99
CA MET A 135 -6.74 -3.93 -5.60
C MET A 135 -6.18 -5.07 -6.46
N TYR A 136 -6.21 -6.31 -5.97
CA TYR A 136 -5.78 -7.50 -6.70
C TYR A 136 -6.52 -7.69 -8.03
N LYS A 137 -7.84 -7.44 -8.08
CA LYS A 137 -8.64 -7.49 -9.31
C LYS A 137 -8.21 -6.48 -10.37
N ASN A 138 -7.45 -5.46 -9.98
CA ASN A 138 -6.94 -4.39 -10.83
C ASN A 138 -5.40 -4.30 -10.71
N TRP A 139 -4.73 -5.46 -10.74
CA TRP A 139 -3.27 -5.49 -10.86
C TRP A 139 -2.83 -4.86 -12.19
N ILE A 140 -1.65 -4.23 -12.19
CA ILE A 140 -1.05 -3.59 -13.37
C ILE A 140 0.15 -4.38 -13.84
N ALA A 141 1.06 -4.70 -12.92
CA ALA A 141 2.30 -5.38 -13.22
C ALA A 141 2.70 -6.27 -12.05
N VAL A 142 3.28 -7.42 -12.36
CA VAL A 142 3.88 -8.33 -11.39
C VAL A 142 5.20 -8.77 -11.98
N LYS A 143 6.23 -8.84 -11.15
CA LYS A 143 7.54 -9.35 -11.58
C LYS A 143 7.36 -10.75 -12.15
N GLU A 144 8.01 -11.01 -13.29
CA GLU A 144 8.11 -12.34 -13.90
C GLU A 144 8.96 -13.26 -13.03
N ASP A 145 8.36 -13.72 -11.93
CA ASP A 145 8.90 -14.68 -10.99
C ASP A 145 7.70 -15.47 -10.42
N PRO A 146 7.62 -16.78 -10.70
CA PRO A 146 6.48 -17.61 -10.32
C PRO A 146 6.12 -17.56 -8.84
N ARG A 147 7.09 -17.27 -7.96
CA ARG A 147 6.87 -17.21 -6.50
C ARG A 147 5.93 -16.07 -6.13
N TYR A 148 6.10 -14.89 -6.74
CA TYR A 148 5.22 -13.74 -6.50
C TYR A 148 3.85 -13.93 -7.12
N VAL A 149 3.78 -14.44 -8.36
CA VAL A 149 2.50 -14.74 -9.03
C VAL A 149 1.69 -15.72 -8.20
N LYS A 150 2.30 -16.83 -7.77
CA LYS A 150 1.67 -17.83 -6.91
C LYS A 150 1.19 -17.23 -5.60
N PHE A 151 2.07 -16.53 -4.88
CA PHE A 151 1.73 -15.92 -3.58
C PHE A 151 0.54 -14.95 -3.69
N ILE A 152 0.55 -14.05 -4.68
CA ILE A 152 -0.50 -13.03 -4.83
C ILE A 152 -1.84 -13.70 -5.19
N ASN A 153 -1.83 -14.67 -6.09
CA ASN A 153 -3.01 -15.44 -6.47
C ASN A 153 -3.59 -16.21 -5.28
N GLU A 154 -2.76 -17.00 -4.59
CA GLU A 154 -3.18 -17.83 -3.44
C GLU A 154 -3.67 -16.98 -2.27
N TYR A 155 -2.94 -15.92 -1.93
CA TYR A 155 -3.33 -15.02 -0.86
C TYR A 155 -4.74 -14.46 -1.09
N ASN A 156 -5.08 -14.13 -2.33
CA ASN A 156 -6.39 -13.60 -2.74
C ASN A 156 -7.40 -14.66 -3.16
N GLY A 157 -7.09 -15.95 -3.01
CA GLY A 157 -7.99 -17.05 -3.35
C GLY A 157 -8.38 -17.08 -4.82
N GLY A 158 -7.48 -16.69 -5.72
CA GLY A 158 -7.75 -16.62 -7.17
C GLY A 158 -6.59 -17.11 -8.02
N ALA A 159 -6.70 -16.88 -9.33
CA ALA A 159 -5.68 -17.24 -10.34
C ALA A 159 -5.66 -16.21 -11.49
N LEU A 160 -5.79 -14.92 -11.14
CA LEU A 160 -5.99 -13.84 -12.10
C LEU A 160 -4.69 -13.48 -12.83
N ILE A 161 -3.58 -13.48 -12.10
CA ILE A 161 -2.26 -13.19 -12.65
C ILE A 161 -1.73 -14.46 -13.29
N LYS A 162 -1.33 -14.37 -14.56
CA LYS A 162 -0.75 -15.47 -15.34
C LYS A 162 0.73 -15.16 -15.60
N LEU A 163 1.54 -16.20 -15.68
CA LEU A 163 2.91 -16.14 -16.20
C LEU A 163 2.87 -16.19 -17.73
#